data_AF-U7UDB4-F1
#
_entry.id   AF-U7UDB4-F1
#
_cell.length_a   1.000
_cell.length_b   1.000
_cell.length_c   1.000
_cell.angle_alpha   90.00
_cell.angle_beta   90.00
_cell.angle_gamma   90.00
#
_symmetry.space_group_name_H-M   'P 1'
#
loop_
_entity.id
_entity.type
_entity.pdbx_description
1 polymer ?
#
loop_
_entity_poly.entity_id
_entity_poly.type
_entity_poly.pdbx_seq_one_letter_code
_entity_poly.pdbx_strand_id
1 'polypeptide(L)'
;MNKKGFLLIITLFTIAIISIIGLFVLNLTSNSIEISANLEDKLQAEYVSESVINILFAEHKEELNKKMESIMATKDKKIIIDDINLKEFFDAEYEIELKYIKAYKVEDFLLKVNSKYKGIWDSASAKGSIVNKIYLNENGVSSKDIDRSQMEFFESEISKIKTKELRNFEITEDSVLISNGLKNELYFKKDFENQASPYFVWYSYEIITLKINADLETVNKAEMTGYIINNGKITGDGIKAVGVFIEDKSSDIQADVEVRGDLIDIYDKKNVNLKYEFNRIKIHRENLPNYIDLNIKTITKSDLDF
;
A
#
# COMPACT_ATOMS: atom_id res chain seq x y z
N MET A 1 53.99 65.17 -40.70
CA MET A 1 53.39 65.00 -39.35
C MET A 1 54.51 64.83 -38.34
N ASN A 2 54.53 65.60 -37.25
CA ASN A 2 55.53 65.47 -36.19
C ASN A 2 55.46 64.07 -35.56
N LYS A 3 56.60 63.39 -35.40
CA LYS A 3 56.71 62.01 -34.86
C LYS A 3 55.90 61.79 -33.57
N LYS A 4 55.74 62.84 -32.75
CA LYS A 4 54.94 62.82 -31.51
C LYS A 4 53.43 62.65 -31.76
N GLY A 5 52.87 63.23 -32.81
CA GLY A 5 51.44 63.12 -33.15
C GLY A 5 51.08 61.74 -33.73
N PHE A 6 51.98 61.16 -34.51
CA PHE A 6 51.81 59.81 -35.05
C PHE A 6 51.85 58.75 -33.93
N LEU A 7 52.78 58.90 -32.98
CA LEU A 7 52.85 58.04 -31.79
C LEU A 7 51.54 58.10 -30.99
N LEU A 8 51.00 59.31 -30.78
CA LEU A 8 49.77 59.53 -30.00
C LEU A 8 48.54 58.89 -30.66
N ILE A 9 48.43 58.95 -31.99
CA ILE A 9 47.35 58.30 -32.76
C ILE A 9 47.45 56.77 -32.63
N ILE A 10 48.65 56.20 -32.73
CA ILE A 10 48.85 54.75 -32.56
C ILE A 10 48.49 54.32 -31.14
N THR A 11 48.94 55.05 -30.12
CA THR A 11 48.62 54.70 -28.72
C THR A 11 47.11 54.74 -28.46
N LEU A 12 46.40 55.72 -29.02
CA LEU A 12 44.93 55.79 -28.96
C LEU A 12 44.26 54.59 -29.62
N PHE A 13 44.73 54.18 -30.80
CA PHE A 13 44.25 52.98 -31.48
C PHE A 13 44.49 51.72 -30.65
N THR A 14 45.69 51.57 -30.09
CA THR A 14 46.04 50.40 -29.27
C THR A 14 45.18 50.32 -28.01
N ILE A 15 44.97 51.45 -27.31
CA ILE A 15 44.08 51.51 -26.14
C ILE A 15 42.65 51.14 -26.54
N ALA A 16 42.13 51.68 -27.64
CA ALA A 16 40.78 51.36 -28.11
C ALA A 16 40.62 49.86 -28.42
N ILE A 17 41.59 49.25 -29.09
CA ILE A 17 41.57 47.81 -29.40
C ILE A 17 41.61 46.98 -28.10
N ILE A 18 42.48 47.31 -27.16
CA ILE A 18 42.57 46.61 -25.86
C ILE A 18 41.25 46.74 -25.09
N SER A 19 40.63 47.93 -25.07
CA SER A 19 39.34 48.14 -24.41
C SER A 19 38.21 47.33 -25.05
N ILE A 20 38.15 47.24 -26.38
CA ILE A 20 37.15 46.44 -27.10
C ILE A 20 37.34 44.94 -26.78
N ILE A 21 38.58 44.45 -26.81
CA ILE A 21 38.88 43.05 -26.46
C ILE A 21 38.52 42.77 -25.00
N GLY A 22 38.85 43.67 -24.08
CA GLY A 22 38.50 43.55 -22.66
C GLY A 22 36.99 43.47 -22.43
N LEU A 23 36.22 44.36 -23.05
CA LEU A 23 34.75 44.34 -23.01
C LEU A 23 34.17 43.05 -23.58
N PHE A 24 34.71 42.56 -24.69
CA PHE A 24 34.28 41.31 -25.30
C PHE A 24 34.51 40.11 -24.38
N VAL A 25 35.67 40.00 -23.74
CA VAL A 25 35.99 38.92 -22.79
C VAL A 25 35.09 38.98 -21.56
N LEU A 26 34.83 40.17 -21.02
CA LEU A 26 33.94 40.35 -19.86
C LEU A 26 32.50 39.92 -20.20
N ASN A 27 31.97 40.32 -21.36
CA ASN A 27 30.64 39.92 -21.79
C ASN A 27 30.53 38.40 -22.02
N LEU A 28 31.53 37.78 -22.65
CA LEU A 28 31.55 36.32 -22.82
C LEU A 28 31.58 35.58 -21.48
N THR A 29 32.38 36.06 -20.54
CA THR A 29 32.48 35.47 -19.21
C THR A 29 31.16 35.59 -18.45
N SER A 30 30.57 36.79 -18.43
CA SER A 30 29.28 37.05 -17.78
C SER A 30 28.19 36.13 -18.33
N ASN A 31 28.07 36.05 -19.66
CA ASN A 31 27.08 35.19 -20.30
C ASN A 31 27.32 33.72 -20.00
N SER A 32 28.57 33.26 -19.96
CA SER A 32 28.90 31.87 -19.64
C SER A 32 28.53 31.50 -18.20
N ILE A 33 28.70 32.43 -17.26
CA ILE A 33 28.32 32.26 -15.85
C ILE A 33 26.80 32.17 -15.74
N GLU A 34 26.06 33.07 -16.40
CA GLU A 34 24.59 33.04 -16.41
C GLU A 34 24.03 31.75 -17.04
N ILE A 35 24.60 31.30 -18.17
CA ILE A 35 24.21 30.04 -18.79
C ILE A 35 24.47 28.86 -17.85
N SER A 36 25.61 28.85 -17.17
CA SER A 36 25.96 27.77 -16.24
C SER A 36 25.05 27.77 -15.03
N ALA A 37 24.73 28.94 -14.47
CA ALA A 37 23.79 29.08 -13.36
C ALA A 37 22.37 28.63 -13.73
N ASN A 38 21.89 29.02 -14.92
CA ASN A 38 20.58 28.57 -15.41
C ASN A 38 20.54 27.06 -15.67
N LEU A 39 21.65 26.48 -16.14
CA LEU A 39 21.77 25.03 -16.33
C LEU A 39 21.76 24.30 -14.98
N GLU A 40 22.46 24.84 -13.99
CA GLU A 40 22.46 24.32 -12.62
C GLU A 40 21.07 24.38 -12.00
N ASP A 41 20.39 25.53 -12.07
CA ASP A 41 19.03 25.70 -11.55
C ASP A 41 18.04 24.74 -12.22
N LYS A 42 18.18 24.52 -13.53
CA LYS A 42 17.36 23.55 -14.27
C LYS A 42 17.63 22.11 -13.79
N LEU A 43 18.90 21.72 -13.65
CA LEU A 43 19.25 20.40 -13.15
C LEU A 43 18.71 20.19 -11.74
N GLN A 44 18.82 21.19 -10.86
CA GLN A 44 18.27 21.12 -9.51
C GLN A 44 16.75 20.96 -9.54
N ALA A 45 16.03 21.74 -10.35
CA ALA A 45 14.58 21.57 -10.53
C ALA A 45 14.22 20.14 -10.95
N GLU A 46 14.98 19.55 -11.88
CA GLU A 46 14.81 18.16 -12.32
C GLU A 46 15.04 17.12 -11.22
N TYR A 47 15.86 17.43 -10.21
CA TYR A 47 16.10 16.55 -9.06
C TYR A 47 15.04 16.73 -7.97
N VAL A 48 14.45 17.92 -7.83
CA VAL A 48 13.45 18.20 -6.78
C VAL A 48 12.25 17.28 -6.92
N SER A 49 11.64 17.18 -8.10
CA SER A 49 10.42 16.37 -8.31
C SER A 49 10.62 14.88 -7.97
N GLU A 50 11.75 14.29 -8.38
CA GLU A 50 12.10 12.91 -8.07
C GLU A 50 12.43 12.72 -6.58
N SER A 51 13.11 13.70 -5.98
CA SER A 51 13.48 13.65 -4.56
C SER A 51 12.25 13.75 -3.65
N VAL A 52 11.25 14.55 -4.02
CA VAL A 52 9.97 14.61 -3.30
C VAL A 52 9.33 13.22 -3.22
N ILE A 53 9.30 12.47 -4.32
CA ILE A 53 8.78 11.09 -4.32
C ILE A 53 9.57 10.21 -3.35
N ASN A 54 10.90 10.29 -3.38
CA ASN A 54 11.75 9.47 -2.51
C ASN A 54 11.54 9.81 -1.03
N ILE A 55 11.42 11.09 -0.69
CA ILE A 55 11.17 11.55 0.69
C ILE A 55 9.78 11.12 1.16
N LEU A 56 8.76 11.24 0.31
CA LEU A 56 7.42 10.78 0.61
C LEU A 56 7.39 9.27 0.97
N PHE A 57 8.18 8.45 0.29
CA PHE A 57 8.28 7.01 0.59
C PHE A 57 9.24 6.66 1.72
N ALA A 58 10.21 7.52 2.03
CA ALA A 58 11.14 7.32 3.13
C ALA A 58 10.55 7.74 4.48
N GLU A 59 9.84 8.86 4.53
CA GLU A 59 9.40 9.51 5.79
C GLU A 59 7.88 9.53 5.96
N HIS A 60 7.10 9.52 4.87
CA HIS A 60 5.65 9.69 4.91
C HIS A 60 4.86 8.47 4.41
N LYS A 61 5.50 7.30 4.34
CA LYS A 61 4.88 6.09 3.77
C LYS A 61 3.57 5.69 4.45
N GLU A 62 3.51 5.78 5.78
CA GLU A 62 2.29 5.46 6.54
C GLU A 62 1.13 6.42 6.22
N GLU A 63 1.42 7.71 6.06
CA GLU A 63 0.43 8.73 5.69
C GLU A 63 -0.08 8.50 4.27
N LEU A 64 0.80 8.13 3.33
CA LEU A 64 0.42 7.75 1.97
C LEU A 64 -0.47 6.49 1.95
N ASN A 65 -0.15 5.48 2.75
CA ASN A 65 -0.96 4.26 2.86
C ASN A 65 -2.38 4.60 3.37
N LYS A 66 -2.51 5.40 4.43
CA LYS A 66 -3.82 5.87 4.95
C LYS A 66 -4.61 6.66 3.91
N LYS A 67 -3.93 7.51 3.14
CA LYS A 67 -4.54 8.25 2.04
C LYS A 67 -5.03 7.32 0.92
N MET A 68 -4.27 6.28 0.56
CA MET A 68 -4.70 5.28 -0.41
C MET A 68 -5.88 4.45 0.09
N GLU A 69 -5.90 4.07 1.38
CA GLU A 69 -7.06 3.42 2.01
C GLU A 69 -8.33 4.26 1.84
N SER A 70 -8.23 5.56 2.09
CA SER A 70 -9.34 6.50 1.92
C SER A 70 -9.85 6.53 0.46
N ILE A 71 -8.95 6.67 -0.52
CA ILE A 71 -9.29 6.64 -1.96
C ILE A 71 -10.08 5.36 -2.32
N MET A 72 -9.60 4.21 -1.83
CA MET A 72 -10.21 2.92 -2.13
C MET A 72 -11.56 2.72 -1.43
N ALA A 73 -11.82 3.41 -0.32
CA ALA A 73 -13.08 3.38 0.41
C ALA A 73 -14.13 4.35 -0.18
N THR A 74 -13.75 5.58 -0.52
CA THR A 74 -14.68 6.63 -1.00
C THR A 74 -15.10 6.48 -2.47
N LYS A 75 -14.45 5.57 -3.22
CA LYS A 75 -14.53 5.46 -4.68
C LYS A 75 -13.99 6.69 -5.42
N ASP A 76 -13.36 7.62 -4.71
CA ASP A 76 -12.59 8.66 -5.37
C ASP A 76 -11.47 8.00 -6.16
N LYS A 77 -11.10 8.60 -7.29
CA LYS A 77 -9.99 8.07 -8.10
C LYS A 77 -8.66 8.66 -7.69
N LYS A 78 -8.66 9.79 -6.98
CA LYS A 78 -7.46 10.56 -6.65
C LYS A 78 -7.68 11.52 -5.48
N ILE A 79 -6.60 11.94 -4.85
CA ILE A 79 -6.54 13.07 -3.91
C ILE A 79 -5.35 13.96 -4.25
N ILE A 80 -5.44 15.23 -3.82
CA ILE A 80 -4.28 16.12 -3.72
C ILE A 80 -3.74 16.04 -2.29
N ILE A 81 -2.42 16.01 -2.15
CA ILE A 81 -1.72 15.96 -0.86
C ILE A 81 -1.15 17.35 -0.61
N ASP A 82 -1.75 18.07 0.34
CA ASP A 82 -1.42 19.46 0.70
C ASP A 82 -0.96 19.60 2.18
N ASP A 83 -1.09 18.53 2.96
CA ASP A 83 -0.77 18.47 4.39
C ASP A 83 0.68 18.07 4.70
N ILE A 84 1.43 17.56 3.71
CA ILE A 84 2.84 17.20 3.88
C ILE A 84 3.73 18.40 3.57
N ASN A 85 4.48 18.85 4.58
CA ASN A 85 5.41 19.97 4.47
C ASN A 85 6.84 19.49 4.20
N LEU A 86 7.37 19.79 3.02
CA LEU A 86 8.71 19.39 2.55
C LEU A 86 9.69 20.58 2.47
N LYS A 87 9.33 21.73 3.06
CA LYS A 87 10.17 22.94 3.05
C LYS A 87 11.52 22.77 3.74
N GLU A 88 11.64 21.79 4.63
CA GLU A 88 12.92 21.45 5.27
C GLU A 88 13.93 20.86 4.28
N PHE A 89 13.46 20.30 3.16
CA PHE A 89 14.30 19.67 2.14
C PHE A 89 14.56 20.57 0.93
N PHE A 90 13.53 21.31 0.49
CA PHE A 90 13.62 22.14 -0.72
C PHE A 90 12.91 23.47 -0.55
N ASP A 91 13.52 24.54 -1.04
CA ASP A 91 12.85 25.82 -1.27
C ASP A 91 12.15 25.80 -2.64
N ALA A 92 11.05 25.05 -2.71
CA ALA A 92 10.26 24.85 -3.93
C ALA A 92 8.76 24.81 -3.61
N GLU A 93 7.95 25.25 -4.58
CA GLU A 93 6.49 24.98 -4.56
C GLU A 93 6.27 23.56 -5.12
N TYR A 94 5.30 22.82 -4.59
CA TYR A 94 4.97 21.49 -5.10
C TYR A 94 3.47 21.20 -5.04
N GLU A 95 3.01 20.42 -6.02
CA GLU A 95 1.68 19.84 -6.08
C GLU A 95 1.82 18.33 -6.18
N ILE A 96 1.22 17.61 -5.22
CA ILE A 96 1.33 16.16 -5.12
C ILE A 96 -0.06 15.56 -5.33
N GLU A 97 -0.21 14.69 -6.31
CA GLU A 97 -1.46 13.97 -6.60
C GLU A 97 -1.24 12.47 -6.43
N LEU A 98 -2.07 11.82 -5.60
CA LEU A 98 -2.08 10.36 -5.45
C LEU A 98 -3.36 9.79 -6.07
N LYS A 99 -3.20 8.82 -6.96
CA LYS A 99 -4.27 8.22 -7.77
C LYS A 99 -4.30 6.71 -7.64
N TYR A 100 -5.49 6.16 -7.46
CA TYR A 100 -5.75 4.73 -7.53
C TYR A 100 -5.98 4.29 -8.99
N ILE A 101 -5.26 3.27 -9.44
CA ILE A 101 -5.38 2.68 -10.77
C ILE A 101 -5.90 1.25 -10.63
N LYS A 102 -7.16 1.05 -11.03
CA LYS A 102 -7.75 -0.28 -11.10
C LYS A 102 -7.17 -1.03 -12.30
N ALA A 103 -6.21 -1.91 -12.07
CA ALA A 103 -5.76 -2.90 -13.05
C ALA A 103 -6.49 -4.24 -12.87
N TYR A 104 -6.44 -5.09 -13.90
CA TYR A 104 -7.21 -6.35 -13.97
C TYR A 104 -6.70 -7.42 -13.00
N LYS A 105 -5.42 -7.39 -12.63
CA LYS A 105 -4.76 -8.40 -11.79
C LYS A 105 -4.22 -7.88 -10.46
N VAL A 106 -3.76 -6.63 -10.41
CA VAL A 106 -3.16 -6.03 -9.22
C VAL A 106 -3.67 -4.60 -9.10
N GLU A 107 -3.89 -4.15 -7.87
CA GLU A 107 -4.20 -2.77 -7.56
C GLU A 107 -2.91 -1.96 -7.63
N ASP A 108 -2.84 -1.01 -8.56
CA ASP A 108 -1.68 -0.14 -8.76
C ASP A 108 -2.03 1.29 -8.35
N PHE A 109 -1.01 2.09 -8.04
CA PHE A 109 -1.14 3.53 -7.81
C PHE A 109 -0.30 4.33 -8.79
N LEU A 110 -0.64 5.61 -8.91
CA LEU A 110 0.18 6.63 -9.55
C LEU A 110 0.29 7.82 -8.60
N LEU A 111 1.51 8.18 -8.26
CA LEU A 111 1.84 9.41 -7.54
C LEU A 111 2.45 10.38 -8.54
N LYS A 112 1.86 11.57 -8.71
CA LYS A 112 2.42 12.64 -9.54
C LYS A 112 2.89 13.77 -8.65
N VAL A 113 4.04 14.33 -8.98
CA VAL A 113 4.62 15.50 -8.32
C VAL A 113 4.93 16.51 -9.41
N ASN A 114 4.38 17.70 -9.29
CA ASN A 114 4.81 18.88 -10.04
C ASN A 114 5.53 19.79 -9.06
N SER A 115 6.74 20.23 -9.39
CA SER A 115 7.51 21.14 -8.54
C SER A 115 7.94 22.39 -9.30
N LYS A 116 8.07 23.51 -8.58
CA LYS A 116 8.60 24.76 -9.11
C LYS A 116 9.76 25.23 -8.24
N TYR A 117 10.97 25.11 -8.78
CA TYR A 117 12.21 25.54 -8.14
C TYR A 117 12.75 26.78 -8.86
N LYS A 118 12.93 27.90 -8.14
CA LYS A 118 13.38 29.19 -8.71
C LYS A 118 12.63 29.62 -9.99
N GLY A 119 11.34 29.31 -10.09
CA GLY A 119 10.50 29.62 -11.25
C GLY A 119 10.54 28.60 -12.40
N ILE A 120 11.36 27.55 -12.29
CA ILE A 120 11.43 26.44 -13.26
C ILE A 120 10.48 25.34 -12.81
N TRP A 121 9.52 25.01 -13.68
CA TRP A 121 8.60 23.88 -13.46
C TRP A 121 9.22 22.58 -13.93
N ASP A 122 9.06 21.54 -13.13
CA ASP A 122 9.38 20.16 -13.49
C ASP A 122 8.34 19.19 -12.91
N SER A 123 8.33 17.95 -13.41
CA SER A 123 7.41 16.92 -12.95
C SER A 123 8.04 15.54 -12.87
N ALA A 124 7.67 14.76 -11.87
CA ALA A 124 7.97 13.34 -11.80
C ALA A 124 6.73 12.55 -11.42
N SER A 125 6.68 11.29 -11.85
CA SER A 125 5.62 10.37 -11.49
C SER A 125 6.18 9.04 -11.03
N ALA A 126 5.57 8.44 -10.00
CA ALA A 126 5.87 7.11 -9.53
C ALA A 126 4.68 6.18 -9.73
N LYS A 127 4.93 5.02 -10.32
CA LYS A 127 3.95 3.94 -10.46
C LYS A 127 4.37 2.75 -9.63
N GLY A 128 3.42 2.12 -8.96
CA GLY A 128 3.70 0.99 -8.10
C GLY A 128 2.47 0.15 -7.77
N SER A 129 2.67 -0.91 -6.97
CA SER A 129 1.58 -1.73 -6.43
C SER A 129 1.09 -1.18 -5.09
N ILE A 130 -0.18 -1.42 -4.80
CA ILE A 130 -0.83 -1.04 -3.54
C ILE A 130 -0.84 -2.21 -2.55
N VAL A 131 -0.96 -3.43 -3.05
CA VAL A 131 -1.14 -4.60 -2.18
C VAL A 131 0.20 -5.09 -1.66
N ASN A 132 0.25 -5.33 -0.36
CA ASN A 132 1.38 -5.99 0.27
C ASN A 132 1.61 -7.39 -0.35
N LYS A 133 2.85 -7.65 -0.74
CA LYS A 133 3.25 -8.84 -1.52
C LYS A 133 2.90 -10.16 -0.83
N ILE A 134 2.82 -10.18 0.50
CA ILE A 134 2.45 -11.37 1.28
C ILE A 134 1.07 -11.91 0.89
N TYR A 135 0.11 -11.03 0.59
CA TYR A 135 -1.24 -11.38 0.16
C TYR A 135 -1.32 -11.80 -1.31
N LEU A 136 -0.20 -11.73 -2.04
CA LEU A 136 -0.08 -12.19 -3.42
C LEU A 136 0.48 -13.61 -3.51
N ASN A 137 0.83 -14.23 -2.37
CA ASN A 137 1.31 -15.61 -2.33
C ASN A 137 0.14 -16.59 -2.49
N GLU A 138 0.21 -17.43 -3.52
CA GLU A 138 -0.82 -18.45 -3.78
C GLU A 138 -0.87 -19.53 -2.69
N ASN A 139 0.16 -19.64 -1.86
CA ASN A 139 0.24 -20.61 -0.76
C ASN A 139 -0.23 -20.07 0.61
N GLY A 140 -0.76 -18.84 0.63
CA GLY A 140 -1.13 -18.11 1.85
C GLY A 140 0.04 -17.40 2.51
N VAL A 141 -0.25 -16.69 3.60
CA VAL A 141 0.74 -16.02 4.45
C VAL A 141 1.25 -17.02 5.49
N SER A 142 2.55 -17.28 5.52
CA SER A 142 3.19 -18.16 6.50
C SER A 142 4.38 -17.50 7.19
N SER A 143 4.87 -18.10 8.29
CA SER A 143 6.06 -17.61 9.01
C SER A 143 7.32 -17.51 8.12
N LYS A 144 7.34 -18.23 7.00
CA LYS A 144 8.44 -18.23 6.03
C LYS A 144 8.42 -17.01 5.11
N ASP A 145 7.25 -16.38 4.97
CA ASP A 145 7.02 -15.28 4.03
C ASP A 145 7.13 -13.90 4.70
N ILE A 146 7.18 -13.85 6.04
CA ILE A 146 7.22 -12.62 6.84
C ILE A 146 8.35 -12.66 7.86
N ASP A 147 8.93 -11.50 8.14
CA ASP A 147 9.96 -11.38 9.18
C ASP A 147 9.35 -11.40 10.59
N ARG A 148 10.20 -11.56 11.61
CA ARG A 148 9.75 -11.66 13.01
C ARG A 148 9.00 -10.41 13.50
N SER A 149 9.42 -9.22 13.09
CA SER A 149 8.73 -7.98 13.47
C SER A 149 7.34 -7.87 12.84
N GLN A 150 7.20 -8.34 11.59
CA GLN A 150 5.92 -8.44 10.91
C GLN A 150 5.05 -9.52 11.54
N MET A 151 5.60 -10.66 11.94
CA MET A 151 4.84 -11.69 12.69
C MET A 151 4.23 -11.11 13.98
N GLU A 152 5.04 -10.44 14.81
CA GLU A 152 4.57 -9.84 16.07
C GLU A 152 3.48 -8.79 15.81
N PHE A 153 3.60 -8.02 14.73
CA PHE A 153 2.55 -7.10 14.28
C PHE A 153 1.27 -7.84 13.88
N PHE A 154 1.37 -8.86 13.03
CA PHE A 154 0.23 -9.67 12.58
C PHE A 154 -0.50 -10.33 13.75
N GLU A 155 0.22 -10.96 14.68
CA GLU A 155 -0.35 -11.54 15.90
C GLU A 155 -1.16 -10.51 16.69
N SER A 156 -0.59 -9.30 16.86
CA SER A 156 -1.26 -8.23 17.58
C SER A 156 -2.53 -7.72 16.87
N GLU A 157 -2.52 -7.65 15.55
CA GLU A 157 -3.63 -7.11 14.75
C GLU A 157 -4.74 -8.13 14.51
N ILE A 158 -4.41 -9.41 14.32
CA ILE A 158 -5.39 -10.50 14.20
C ILE A 158 -6.35 -10.50 15.39
N SER A 159 -5.82 -10.33 16.60
CA SER A 159 -6.63 -10.25 17.82
C SER A 159 -7.60 -9.07 17.82
N LYS A 160 -7.21 -7.97 17.16
CA LYS A 160 -7.96 -6.71 17.02
C LYS A 160 -8.88 -6.69 15.81
N ILE A 161 -8.84 -7.69 14.93
CA ILE A 161 -9.81 -7.83 13.83
C ILE A 161 -11.19 -7.86 14.49
N LYS A 162 -11.83 -6.71 14.38
CA LYS A 162 -13.24 -6.45 14.60
C LYS A 162 -13.68 -6.00 13.24
N THR A 163 -14.43 -6.82 12.51
CA THR A 163 -14.99 -6.30 11.27
C THR A 163 -15.85 -5.10 11.64
N LYS A 164 -15.73 -4.01 10.88
CA LYS A 164 -16.70 -2.91 10.91
C LYS A 164 -18.14 -3.38 10.61
N GLU A 165 -18.29 -4.63 10.15
CA GLU A 165 -19.56 -5.28 9.90
C GLU A 165 -20.26 -5.81 11.17
N LEU A 166 -21.59 -5.79 11.12
CA LEU A 166 -22.56 -5.93 12.21
C LEU A 166 -22.52 -7.25 13.02
N ARG A 167 -21.71 -8.24 12.64
CA ARG A 167 -21.86 -9.63 13.12
C ARG A 167 -20.51 -10.32 13.38
N ASN A 168 -19.99 -10.12 14.59
CA ASN A 168 -18.81 -10.79 15.14
C ASN A 168 -19.25 -11.83 16.19
N PHE A 169 -18.75 -13.06 16.09
CA PHE A 169 -19.03 -14.13 17.04
C PHE A 169 -17.75 -14.75 17.55
N GLU A 170 -17.79 -15.12 18.82
CA GLU A 170 -16.69 -15.79 19.50
C GLU A 170 -17.23 -17.04 20.17
N ILE A 171 -16.65 -18.18 19.82
CA ILE A 171 -16.96 -19.49 20.42
C ILE A 171 -15.99 -19.70 21.57
N THR A 172 -16.50 -19.57 22.80
CA THR A 172 -15.75 -19.76 24.06
C THR A 172 -16.11 -21.06 24.78
N GLU A 173 -17.14 -21.76 24.32
CA GLU A 173 -17.59 -23.04 24.83
C GLU A 173 -17.76 -24.04 23.68
N ASP A 174 -17.63 -25.33 23.99
CA ASP A 174 -17.81 -26.41 23.02
C ASP A 174 -19.15 -26.24 22.28
N SER A 175 -19.09 -26.23 20.96
CA SER A 175 -20.20 -25.82 20.10
C SER A 175 -20.40 -26.78 18.93
N VAL A 176 -21.64 -26.82 18.43
CA VAL A 176 -22.02 -27.56 17.22
C VAL A 176 -22.48 -26.55 16.17
N LEU A 177 -21.86 -26.57 15.00
CA LEU A 177 -22.26 -25.79 13.83
C LEU A 177 -22.95 -26.71 12.82
N ILE A 178 -24.23 -26.44 12.58
CA ILE A 178 -25.04 -27.19 11.63
C ILE A 178 -25.28 -26.34 10.39
N SER A 179 -24.99 -26.91 9.22
CA SER A 179 -25.31 -26.27 7.95
C SER A 179 -26.47 -26.97 7.24
N ASN A 180 -27.49 -26.19 6.90
CA ASN A 180 -28.67 -26.60 6.14
C ASN A 180 -28.64 -25.95 4.74
N GLY A 181 -27.52 -26.12 4.05
CA GLY A 181 -27.26 -25.53 2.74
C GLY A 181 -26.89 -24.04 2.83
N LEU A 182 -27.88 -23.16 2.72
CA LEU A 182 -27.63 -21.71 2.77
C LEU A 182 -27.62 -21.14 4.20
N LYS A 183 -28.23 -21.85 5.15
CA LYS A 183 -28.41 -21.41 6.54
C LYS A 183 -27.45 -22.17 7.43
N ASN A 184 -26.74 -21.44 8.28
CA ASN A 184 -25.85 -21.96 9.30
C ASN A 184 -26.44 -21.65 10.68
N GLU A 185 -26.39 -22.62 11.57
CA GLU A 185 -26.92 -22.56 12.92
C GLU A 185 -25.85 -23.02 13.90
N LEU A 186 -25.44 -22.14 14.80
CA LEU A 186 -24.46 -22.42 15.85
C LEU A 186 -25.18 -22.65 17.18
N TYR A 187 -24.84 -23.74 17.85
CA TYR A 187 -25.35 -24.13 19.15
C TYR A 187 -24.18 -24.30 20.11
N PHE A 188 -24.35 -23.93 21.38
CA PHE A 188 -23.50 -24.52 22.42
C PHE A 188 -23.92 -25.98 22.63
N LYS A 189 -22.97 -26.86 22.87
CA LYS A 189 -23.22 -28.32 22.92
C LYS A 189 -24.29 -28.70 23.96
N LYS A 190 -24.26 -28.03 25.12
CA LYS A 190 -25.28 -28.18 26.18
C LYS A 190 -26.69 -27.81 25.70
N ASP A 191 -26.81 -26.76 24.89
CA ASP A 191 -28.09 -26.28 24.37
C ASP A 191 -28.61 -27.18 23.24
N PHE A 192 -27.69 -27.70 22.41
CA PHE A 192 -28.01 -28.66 21.36
C PHE A 192 -28.59 -29.97 21.92
N GLU A 193 -27.97 -30.52 22.96
CA GLU A 193 -28.44 -31.74 23.64
C GLU A 193 -29.83 -31.56 24.27
N ASN A 194 -30.13 -30.34 24.74
CA ASN A 194 -31.43 -29.98 25.32
C ASN A 194 -32.47 -29.54 24.27
N GLN A 195 -32.16 -29.65 22.97
CA GLN A 195 -33.03 -29.22 21.86
C GLN A 195 -33.46 -27.74 21.97
N ALA A 196 -32.59 -26.89 22.51
CA ALA A 196 -32.84 -25.46 22.61
C ALA A 196 -32.63 -24.76 21.26
N SER A 197 -33.03 -23.49 21.20
CA SER A 197 -32.81 -22.64 20.01
C SER A 197 -31.32 -22.40 19.75
N PRO A 198 -30.92 -22.19 18.48
CA PRO A 198 -29.54 -21.87 18.15
C PRO A 198 -29.08 -20.59 18.86
N TYR A 199 -27.84 -20.60 19.32
CA TYR A 199 -27.17 -19.42 19.86
C TYR A 199 -27.04 -18.34 18.79
N PHE A 200 -26.69 -18.74 17.57
CA PHE A 200 -26.55 -17.82 16.46
C PHE A 200 -26.93 -18.43 15.11
N VAL A 201 -27.48 -17.60 14.21
CA VAL A 201 -27.95 -18.01 12.89
C VAL A 201 -27.53 -16.99 11.84
N TRP A 202 -26.95 -17.46 10.75
CA TRP A 202 -26.59 -16.64 9.60
C TRP A 202 -26.76 -17.40 8.29
N TYR A 203 -26.72 -16.65 7.19
CA TYR A 203 -26.67 -17.23 5.85
C TYR A 203 -25.24 -17.24 5.30
N SER A 204 -24.90 -18.24 4.51
CA SER A 204 -23.57 -18.43 3.92
C SER A 204 -23.03 -17.22 3.12
N TYR A 205 -23.92 -16.39 2.57
CA TYR A 205 -23.55 -15.17 1.84
C TYR A 205 -23.32 -13.94 2.74
N GLU A 206 -23.73 -14.01 4.02
CA GLU A 206 -23.47 -12.94 4.97
C GLU A 206 -21.99 -12.95 5.36
N ILE A 207 -21.36 -11.77 5.33
CA ILE A 207 -19.98 -11.58 5.77
C ILE A 207 -19.99 -11.58 7.30
N ILE A 208 -19.29 -12.53 7.91
CA ILE A 208 -19.17 -12.65 9.36
C ILE A 208 -17.72 -12.75 9.80
N THR A 209 -17.47 -12.46 11.07
CA THR A 209 -16.24 -12.85 11.76
C THR A 209 -16.57 -13.93 12.77
N LEU A 210 -15.94 -15.09 12.67
CA LEU A 210 -16.03 -16.16 13.66
C LEU A 210 -14.66 -16.41 14.29
N LYS A 211 -14.56 -16.19 15.60
CA LYS A 211 -13.40 -16.57 16.42
C LYS A 211 -13.70 -17.89 17.11
N ILE A 212 -12.89 -18.91 16.88
CA ILE A 212 -13.05 -20.25 17.45
C ILE A 212 -11.99 -20.41 18.54
N ASN A 213 -12.38 -20.29 19.81
CA ASN A 213 -11.48 -20.41 20.98
C ASN A 213 -11.75 -21.67 21.82
N ALA A 214 -12.67 -22.53 21.37
CA ALA A 214 -13.03 -23.80 22.00
C ALA A 214 -13.26 -24.87 20.90
N ASP A 215 -13.82 -26.03 21.27
CA ASP A 215 -14.12 -27.09 20.32
C ASP A 215 -15.35 -26.75 19.47
N LEU A 216 -15.20 -26.84 18.15
CA LEU A 216 -16.28 -26.69 17.17
C LEU A 216 -16.47 -28.00 16.41
N GLU A 217 -17.60 -28.63 16.63
CA GLU A 217 -18.07 -29.80 15.86
C GLU A 217 -18.96 -29.32 14.71
N THR A 218 -18.64 -29.73 13.49
CA THR A 218 -19.38 -29.33 12.29
C THR A 218 -20.22 -30.48 11.77
N VAL A 219 -21.50 -30.21 11.52
CA VAL A 219 -22.48 -31.16 10.95
C VAL A 219 -22.95 -30.61 9.61
N ASN A 220 -22.65 -31.36 8.55
CA ASN A 220 -22.59 -30.92 7.17
C ASN A 220 -21.52 -29.82 6.96
N LYS A 221 -20.80 -29.88 5.83
CA LYS A 221 -19.76 -28.90 5.50
C LYS A 221 -20.35 -27.49 5.42
N ALA A 222 -19.99 -26.64 6.37
CA ALA A 222 -20.56 -25.29 6.50
C ALA A 222 -19.83 -24.29 5.59
N GLU A 223 -20.56 -23.58 4.73
CA GLU A 223 -20.00 -22.48 3.95
C GLU A 223 -20.13 -21.15 4.70
N MET A 224 -19.03 -20.43 4.82
CA MET A 224 -18.91 -19.22 5.60
C MET A 224 -18.15 -18.15 4.82
N THR A 225 -18.75 -16.97 4.65
CA THR A 225 -18.08 -15.83 4.02
C THR A 225 -17.55 -14.87 5.08
N GLY A 226 -16.29 -14.41 4.96
CA GLY A 226 -15.70 -13.46 5.91
C GLY A 226 -14.38 -13.92 6.52
N TYR A 227 -14.23 -13.73 7.83
CA TYR A 227 -13.04 -14.08 8.59
C TYR A 227 -13.33 -15.24 9.53
N ILE A 228 -12.47 -16.25 9.49
CA ILE A 228 -12.47 -17.33 10.46
C ILE A 228 -11.12 -17.33 11.14
N ILE A 229 -11.10 -17.13 12.45
CA ILE A 229 -9.90 -17.14 13.28
C ILE A 229 -9.98 -18.39 14.15
N ASN A 230 -9.16 -19.40 13.85
CA ASN A 230 -9.12 -20.64 14.60
C ASN A 230 -7.99 -20.64 15.62
N ASN A 231 -8.35 -20.59 16.89
CA ASN A 231 -7.48 -20.81 18.04
C ASN A 231 -8.00 -21.98 18.91
N GLY A 232 -8.87 -22.81 18.34
CA GLY A 232 -9.47 -23.95 19.00
C GLY A 232 -9.39 -25.18 18.10
N LYS A 233 -10.31 -26.12 18.37
CA LYS A 233 -10.34 -27.41 17.67
C LYS A 233 -11.52 -27.46 16.71
N ILE A 234 -11.30 -27.89 15.46
CA ILE A 234 -12.37 -28.09 14.47
C ILE A 234 -12.47 -29.58 14.12
N THR A 235 -13.67 -30.14 14.28
CA THR A 235 -13.98 -31.56 14.03
C THR A 235 -15.26 -31.71 13.20
N GLY A 236 -15.54 -32.94 12.72
CA GLY A 236 -16.75 -33.26 11.96
C GLY A 236 -16.57 -33.10 10.44
N ASP A 237 -17.61 -32.64 9.75
CA ASP A 237 -17.68 -32.59 8.28
C ASP A 237 -16.86 -31.46 7.64
N GLY A 238 -16.48 -30.45 8.43
CA GLY A 238 -15.56 -29.38 8.05
C GLY A 238 -16.21 -28.06 7.64
N ILE A 239 -15.37 -27.14 7.15
CA ILE A 239 -15.75 -25.76 6.83
C ILE A 239 -15.25 -25.40 5.43
N LYS A 240 -16.05 -24.65 4.69
CA LYS A 240 -15.64 -23.95 3.48
C LYS A 240 -15.62 -22.45 3.75
N ALA A 241 -14.44 -21.91 4.00
CA ALA A 241 -14.24 -20.49 4.19
C ALA A 241 -14.13 -19.77 2.84
N VAL A 242 -14.92 -18.72 2.63
CA VAL A 242 -14.84 -17.82 1.48
C VAL A 242 -14.38 -16.47 2.00
N GLY A 243 -13.09 -16.17 1.85
CA GLY A 243 -12.49 -14.99 2.44
C GLY A 243 -11.14 -15.29 3.08
N VAL A 244 -10.99 -14.97 4.36
CA VAL A 244 -9.73 -15.11 5.09
C VAL A 244 -9.88 -16.14 6.19
N PHE A 245 -9.00 -17.15 6.21
CA PHE A 245 -8.90 -18.12 7.28
C PHE A 245 -7.56 -17.92 8.00
N ILE A 246 -7.60 -17.84 9.32
CA ILE A 246 -6.43 -17.54 10.15
C ILE A 246 -6.24 -18.70 11.13
N GLU A 247 -5.09 -19.37 11.05
CA GLU A 247 -4.66 -20.37 12.04
C GLU A 247 -3.81 -19.69 13.11
N ASP A 248 -4.35 -19.64 14.33
CA ASP A 248 -3.65 -19.12 15.49
C ASP A 248 -2.91 -20.26 16.24
N LYS A 249 -2.18 -19.91 17.30
CA LYS A 249 -1.20 -20.76 17.98
C LYS A 249 -1.76 -22.12 18.40
N SER A 250 -3.00 -22.13 18.88
CA SER A 250 -3.65 -23.32 19.43
C SER A 250 -4.57 -24.04 18.44
N SER A 251 -4.55 -23.66 17.16
CA SER A 251 -5.32 -24.30 16.09
C SER A 251 -5.05 -25.82 16.05
N ASP A 252 -6.12 -26.61 16.12
CA ASP A 252 -6.13 -28.05 15.86
C ASP A 252 -7.27 -28.41 14.89
N ILE A 253 -6.93 -28.65 13.62
CA ILE A 253 -7.91 -28.98 12.58
C ILE A 253 -7.87 -30.49 12.33
N GLN A 254 -8.98 -31.17 12.62
CA GLN A 254 -9.19 -32.60 12.38
C GLN A 254 -10.31 -32.87 11.36
N ALA A 255 -10.82 -31.81 10.72
CA ALA A 255 -11.89 -31.85 9.71
C ALA A 255 -11.41 -31.31 8.35
N ASP A 256 -12.22 -31.48 7.30
CA ASP A 256 -11.93 -30.96 5.96
C ASP A 256 -12.19 -29.45 5.85
N VAL A 257 -11.12 -28.65 5.91
CA VAL A 257 -11.20 -27.18 5.74
C VAL A 257 -10.74 -26.79 4.34
N GLU A 258 -11.65 -26.17 3.57
CA GLU A 258 -11.35 -25.54 2.27
C GLU A 258 -11.39 -24.01 2.41
N VAL A 259 -10.38 -23.32 1.91
CA VAL A 259 -10.32 -21.86 1.91
C VAL A 259 -10.30 -21.34 0.48
N ARG A 260 -11.27 -20.51 0.12
CA ARG A 260 -11.32 -19.76 -1.14
C ARG A 260 -11.04 -18.29 -0.88
N GLY A 261 -9.78 -17.89 -1.04
CA GLY A 261 -9.30 -16.58 -0.65
C GLY A 261 -7.87 -16.70 -0.12
N ASP A 262 -7.66 -16.31 1.14
CA ASP A 262 -6.34 -16.35 1.76
C ASP A 262 -6.29 -17.16 3.06
N LEU A 263 -5.16 -17.82 3.29
CA LEU A 263 -4.83 -18.53 4.51
C LEU A 263 -3.69 -17.80 5.21
N ILE A 264 -3.91 -17.34 6.44
CA ILE A 264 -2.88 -16.78 7.29
C ILE A 264 -2.54 -17.84 8.34
N ASP A 265 -1.44 -18.54 8.13
CA ASP A 265 -0.93 -19.61 9.00
C ASP A 265 0.51 -19.29 9.41
N ILE A 266 0.63 -18.35 10.34
CA ILE A 266 1.92 -17.87 10.86
C ILE A 266 2.61 -18.90 11.76
N TYR A 267 1.96 -20.04 12.04
CA TYR A 267 2.52 -21.13 12.85
C TYR A 267 2.80 -22.40 12.03
N ASP A 268 2.67 -22.33 10.70
CA ASP A 268 2.91 -23.43 9.75
C ASP A 268 2.19 -24.74 10.10
N LYS A 269 0.93 -24.65 10.52
CA LYS A 269 0.06 -25.79 10.90
C LYS A 269 -0.57 -26.53 9.72
N LYS A 270 -0.61 -25.92 8.54
CA LYS A 270 -1.16 -26.38 7.26
C LYS A 270 -1.83 -27.78 7.27
N ASN A 271 -3.10 -27.79 7.69
CA ASN A 271 -4.06 -28.89 7.46
C ASN A 271 -5.28 -28.42 6.65
N VAL A 272 -5.07 -27.42 5.78
CA VAL A 272 -6.14 -26.70 5.07
C VAL A 272 -5.91 -26.76 3.56
N ASN A 273 -6.99 -27.02 2.81
CA ASN A 273 -6.97 -26.96 1.35
C ASN A 273 -7.21 -25.52 0.87
N LEU A 274 -6.13 -24.83 0.50
CA LEU A 274 -6.19 -23.47 -0.01
C LEU A 274 -6.41 -23.42 -1.53
N LYS A 275 -7.44 -22.67 -1.93
CA LYS A 275 -7.69 -22.22 -3.31
C LYS A 275 -7.57 -20.70 -3.33
N TYR A 276 -6.39 -20.23 -3.73
CA TYR A 276 -6.12 -18.80 -3.79
C TYR A 276 -7.07 -18.07 -4.75
N GLU A 277 -7.75 -17.04 -4.27
CA GLU A 277 -8.66 -16.19 -5.06
C GLU A 277 -8.49 -14.71 -4.69
N PHE A 278 -7.60 -14.00 -5.38
CA PHE A 278 -7.30 -12.57 -5.11
C PHE A 278 -8.56 -11.67 -5.02
N ASN A 279 -9.55 -11.87 -5.90
CA ASN A 279 -10.78 -11.10 -5.88
C ASN A 279 -11.62 -11.31 -4.60
N ARG A 280 -11.50 -12.47 -3.94
CA ARG A 280 -12.14 -12.74 -2.64
C ARG A 280 -11.40 -12.03 -1.52
N ILE A 281 -10.08 -12.12 -1.51
CA ILE A 281 -9.21 -11.43 -0.53
C ILE A 281 -9.49 -9.93 -0.55
N LYS A 282 -9.62 -9.35 -1.74
CA LYS A 282 -9.91 -7.93 -1.94
C LYS A 282 -11.21 -7.45 -1.25
N ILE A 283 -12.21 -8.30 -1.07
CA ILE A 283 -13.45 -7.96 -0.34
C ILE A 283 -13.13 -7.71 1.14
N HIS A 284 -12.13 -8.41 1.66
CA HIS A 284 -11.70 -8.41 3.06
C HIS A 284 -10.50 -7.49 3.32
N ARG A 285 -10.14 -6.61 2.37
CA ARG A 285 -8.95 -5.76 2.50
C ARG A 285 -8.97 -4.80 3.69
N GLU A 286 -10.14 -4.33 4.11
CA GLU A 286 -10.26 -3.30 5.15
C GLU A 286 -9.94 -3.79 6.56
N ASN A 287 -10.01 -5.10 6.81
CA ASN A 287 -9.66 -5.69 8.11
C ASN A 287 -8.43 -6.60 8.03
N LEU A 288 -7.74 -6.61 6.89
CA LEU A 288 -6.47 -7.34 6.75
C LEU A 288 -5.31 -6.46 7.21
N PRO A 289 -4.47 -6.93 8.13
CA PRO A 289 -3.36 -6.15 8.66
C PRO A 289 -2.34 -5.81 7.56
N ASN A 290 -2.00 -4.53 7.45
CA ASN A 290 -1.02 -4.03 6.47
C ASN A 290 -1.30 -4.52 5.02
N TYR A 291 -2.58 -4.63 4.64
CA TYR A 291 -2.96 -4.99 3.27
C TYR A 291 -2.51 -3.94 2.26
N ILE A 292 -2.68 -2.65 2.62
CA ILE A 292 -2.22 -1.52 1.81
C ILE A 292 -0.77 -1.21 2.18
N ASP A 293 0.13 -1.54 1.25
CA ASP A 293 1.55 -1.22 1.32
C ASP A 293 2.02 -0.71 -0.05
N LEU A 294 2.04 0.61 -0.20
CA LEU A 294 2.50 1.25 -1.43
C LEU A 294 3.97 0.87 -1.69
N ASN A 295 4.21 0.27 -2.86
CA ASN A 295 5.55 -0.14 -3.28
C ASN A 295 5.84 0.37 -4.70
N ILE A 296 6.78 1.32 -4.81
CA ILE A 296 7.21 1.88 -6.08
C ILE A 296 7.86 0.80 -6.94
N LYS A 297 7.42 0.69 -8.20
CA LYS A 297 8.07 -0.13 -9.23
C LYS A 297 8.93 0.71 -10.15
N THR A 298 8.52 1.96 -10.43
CA THR A 298 9.19 2.83 -11.40
C THR A 298 8.93 4.30 -11.07
N ILE A 299 9.94 5.15 -11.26
CA ILE A 299 9.83 6.61 -11.25
C ILE A 299 10.19 7.12 -12.65
N THR A 300 9.41 8.06 -13.18
CA THR A 300 9.57 8.64 -14.53
C THR A 300 9.44 10.16 -14.50
N LYS A 301 10.29 10.86 -15.26
CA LYS A 301 10.33 12.33 -15.34
C LYS A 301 9.40 12.96 -16.38
N SER A 302 8.56 12.17 -17.03
CA SER A 302 7.52 12.69 -17.92
C SER A 302 6.24 11.90 -17.72
N ASP A 303 5.12 12.61 -17.68
CA ASP A 303 3.82 11.99 -17.92
C ASP A 303 3.90 11.25 -19.26
N LEU A 304 3.98 9.93 -19.22
CA LEU A 304 3.49 9.14 -20.33
C LEU A 304 1.98 9.38 -20.32
N ASP A 305 1.52 10.23 -21.23
CA ASP A 305 0.09 10.39 -21.52
C ASP A 305 -0.53 8.99 -21.68
N PHE A 306 -1.34 8.58 -20.69
CA PHE A 306 -2.13 7.35 -20.69
C PHE A 306 -3.59 7.69 -20.37
#